data_AF-A0AAW3PMT7-F1
#
_entry.id   AF-A0AAW3PMT7-F1
#
_cell.length_a   1.000
_cell.length_b   1.000
_cell.length_c   1.000
_cell.angle_alpha   90.00
_cell.angle_beta   90.00
_cell.angle_gamma   90.00
#
_symmetry.space_group_name_H-M   'P 1'
#
loop_
_entity.id
_entity.type
_entity.pdbx_description
1 polymer ?
#
loop_
_entity_poly.entity_id
_entity_poly.type
_entity_poly.pdbx_seq_one_letter_code
_entity_poly.pdbx_strand_id
1 'polypeptide(L)'
;MTAIMHQSMPDGAEWLGRVTRMSPAAMHAVGCVLAFAFVMAGGIHLTNAVDGSGLARSRALLATAQIRAADAQRLLATAAPQRDMGPTAGRDASSRPAPGWPALMLELADLVRGSGLRVVSIEPRRTDDATPDGRRTVRIVADGGFPALLRLMGGLASFPALVVPSGLHIERKAPASRVEMTIDVFPALSRAWVPDGAEAVLAGTPSDDPFGDAGSPMVADDMTPRLAGTIRDGRTGLALFDAGDGAFAAVAPGEVFGLSRVVSIDAGAVTVATAGGARRFVVDDGGRS
;
A
#
# COMPACT_ATOMS: atom_id res chain seq x y z
N MET A 1 -61.21 37.23 -85.71
CA MET A 1 -61.85 36.16 -84.92
C MET A 1 -60.83 35.72 -83.89
N THR A 2 -61.02 35.75 -82.57
CA THR A 2 -62.07 36.10 -81.60
C THR A 2 -61.49 35.51 -80.30
N ALA A 3 -61.60 36.04 -79.09
CA ALA A 3 -62.14 37.25 -78.50
C ALA A 3 -61.53 37.26 -77.08
N ILE A 4 -60.84 38.33 -76.66
CA ILE A 4 -61.34 39.36 -75.75
C ILE A 4 -61.64 38.81 -74.33
N MET A 5 -60.80 39.21 -73.37
CA MET A 5 -61.26 40.16 -72.35
C MET A 5 -60.11 41.03 -71.83
N HIS A 6 -60.40 42.33 -71.81
CA HIS A 6 -59.60 43.51 -71.47
C HIS A 6 -59.53 43.70 -69.93
N GLN A 7 -58.39 44.14 -69.37
CA GLN A 7 -58.10 45.52 -68.87
C GLN A 7 -58.91 45.90 -67.60
N SER A 8 -58.37 46.54 -66.55
CA SER A 8 -57.30 47.55 -66.48
C SER A 8 -56.70 47.65 -65.06
N MET A 9 -55.42 48.04 -64.99
CA MET A 9 -54.79 48.72 -63.84
C MET A 9 -55.27 50.18 -63.74
N PRO A 10 -55.20 50.79 -62.54
CA PRO A 10 -54.06 51.66 -62.16
C PRO A 10 -53.65 51.42 -60.68
N ASP A 11 -52.60 51.95 -60.05
CA ASP A 11 -51.31 52.59 -60.37
C ASP A 11 -50.65 52.84 -58.98
N GLY A 12 -49.34 53.05 -58.91
CA GLY A 12 -48.62 53.51 -57.70
C GLY A 12 -47.67 52.46 -57.11
N ALA A 13 -46.52 52.21 -57.71
CA ALA A 13 -45.28 52.99 -57.51
C ALA A 13 -44.56 52.67 -56.17
N GLU A 14 -43.38 52.08 -56.34
CA GLU A 14 -42.17 52.35 -55.56
C GLU A 14 -42.09 51.84 -54.10
N TRP A 15 -41.57 50.62 -53.96
CA TRP A 15 -40.58 50.36 -52.90
C TRP A 15 -39.45 49.46 -53.40
N LEU A 16 -38.77 49.92 -54.46
CA LEU A 16 -37.37 49.56 -54.70
C LEU A 16 -36.52 50.23 -53.62
N GLY A 17 -36.57 49.67 -52.42
CA GLY A 17 -35.95 50.21 -51.23
C GLY A 17 -34.99 49.21 -50.61
N ARG A 18 -33.72 49.29 -51.02
CA ARG A 18 -32.56 48.81 -50.25
C ARG A 18 -32.28 47.31 -50.31
N VAL A 19 -31.88 46.85 -51.49
CA VAL A 19 -30.83 45.82 -51.55
C VAL A 19 -29.60 46.49 -50.97
N THR A 20 -29.30 46.24 -49.71
CA THR A 20 -28.04 46.66 -49.12
C THR A 20 -26.95 46.06 -50.00
N ARG A 21 -26.26 46.90 -50.77
CA ARG A 21 -24.97 46.54 -51.37
C ARG A 21 -24.05 46.29 -50.18
N MET A 22 -24.10 45.08 -49.66
CA MET A 22 -23.17 44.63 -48.64
C MET A 22 -21.79 44.71 -49.28
N SER A 23 -20.89 45.44 -48.62
CA SER A 23 -19.52 45.52 -49.09
C SER A 23 -18.94 44.10 -49.16
N PRO A 24 -17.94 43.84 -50.01
CA PRO A 24 -17.26 42.55 -50.05
C PRO A 24 -16.80 42.07 -48.67
N ALA A 25 -16.47 43.00 -47.77
CA ALA A 25 -16.12 42.71 -46.38
C ALA A 25 -17.32 42.19 -45.55
N ALA A 26 -18.53 42.71 -45.76
CA ALA A 26 -19.74 42.21 -45.08
C ALA A 26 -20.14 40.81 -45.57
N MET A 27 -19.99 40.52 -46.88
CA MET A 27 -20.20 39.17 -47.40
C MET A 27 -19.16 38.18 -46.87
N HIS A 28 -17.89 38.58 -46.75
CA HIS A 28 -16.86 37.75 -46.11
C HIS A 28 -17.13 37.52 -44.62
N ALA A 29 -17.57 38.54 -43.88
CA ALA A 29 -17.92 38.38 -42.47
C ALA A 29 -19.08 37.39 -42.28
N VAL A 30 -20.14 37.48 -43.10
CA VAL A 30 -21.26 36.53 -43.08
C VAL A 30 -20.77 35.11 -43.43
N GLY A 31 -19.92 34.97 -44.44
CA GLY A 31 -19.31 33.69 -44.80
C GLY A 31 -18.46 33.09 -43.66
N CYS A 32 -17.67 33.90 -42.96
CA CYS A 32 -16.88 33.47 -41.81
C CYS A 32 -17.76 33.00 -40.65
N VAL A 33 -18.85 33.73 -40.35
CA VAL A 33 -19.79 33.35 -39.29
C VAL A 33 -20.50 32.04 -39.64
N LEU A 34 -20.90 31.84 -40.90
CA LEU A 34 -21.52 30.61 -41.37
C LEU A 34 -20.58 29.41 -41.31
N ALA A 35 -19.32 29.59 -41.75
CA ALA A 35 -18.30 28.56 -41.65
C ALA A 35 -18.00 28.20 -40.18
N PHE A 36 -17.91 29.20 -39.30
CA PHE A 36 -17.73 28.98 -37.87
C PHE A 36 -18.91 28.21 -37.25
N ALA A 37 -20.15 28.59 -37.58
CA ALA A 37 -21.34 27.89 -37.11
C ALA A 37 -21.37 26.42 -37.59
N PHE A 38 -20.95 26.16 -38.83
CA PHE A 38 -20.88 24.80 -39.37
C PHE A 38 -19.81 23.96 -38.67
N VAL A 39 -18.64 24.52 -38.40
CA VAL A 39 -17.56 23.85 -37.64
C VAL A 39 -18.00 23.57 -36.21
N MET A 40 -18.67 24.52 -35.55
CA MET A 40 -19.17 24.35 -34.20
C MET A 40 -20.27 23.28 -34.12
N ALA A 41 -21.24 23.31 -35.03
CA ALA A 41 -22.28 22.28 -35.10
C ALA A 41 -21.68 20.90 -35.41
N GLY A 42 -20.77 20.81 -36.39
CA GLY A 42 -20.06 19.57 -36.72
C GLY A 42 -19.23 19.03 -35.55
N GLY A 43 -18.55 19.92 -34.82
CA GLY A 43 -17.80 19.58 -33.61
C GLY A 43 -18.69 18.97 -32.54
N ILE A 44 -19.82 19.61 -32.22
CA ILE A 44 -20.78 19.13 -31.22
C ILE A 44 -21.36 17.75 -31.59
N HIS A 45 -21.68 17.53 -32.87
CA HIS A 45 -22.19 16.24 -33.32
C HIS A 45 -21.14 15.13 -33.22
N LEU A 46 -19.86 15.44 -33.49
CA LEU A 46 -18.78 14.47 -33.40
C LEU A 46 -18.50 14.07 -31.95
N THR A 47 -18.53 15.02 -31.00
CA THR A 47 -18.34 14.71 -29.56
C THR A 47 -19.50 13.89 -29.01
N ASN A 48 -20.74 14.23 -29.36
CA ASN A 48 -21.93 13.48 -28.92
C ASN A 48 -21.96 12.04 -29.46
N ALA A 49 -21.45 11.81 -30.68
CA ALA A 49 -21.35 10.46 -31.24
C ALA A 49 -20.33 9.59 -30.50
N VAL A 50 -19.23 10.19 -30.02
CA VAL A 50 -18.19 9.49 -29.26
C VAL A 50 -18.69 9.14 -27.84
N ASP A 51 -19.36 10.07 -27.16
CA ASP A 51 -19.89 9.86 -25.80
C ASP A 51 -21.03 8.81 -25.75
N GLY A 52 -21.86 8.74 -26.80
CA GLY A 52 -22.94 7.75 -26.90
C GLY A 52 -22.42 6.30 -26.94
N SER A 53 -21.27 6.08 -27.58
CA SER A 53 -20.65 4.75 -27.69
C SER A 53 -20.10 4.25 -26.35
N GLY A 54 -19.58 5.14 -25.50
CA GLY A 54 -19.05 4.83 -24.18
C GLY A 54 -20.15 4.47 -23.17
N LEU A 55 -21.23 5.24 -23.14
CA LEU A 55 -22.38 4.97 -22.26
C LEU A 55 -23.15 3.71 -22.68
N ALA A 56 -23.35 3.48 -23.97
CA ALA A 56 -23.98 2.25 -24.46
C ALA A 56 -23.11 1.02 -24.14
N ARG A 57 -21.78 1.12 -24.34
CA ARG A 57 -20.84 0.06 -23.98
C ARG A 57 -20.82 -0.21 -22.47
N SER A 58 -20.82 0.83 -21.64
CA SER A 58 -20.88 0.70 -20.18
C SER A 58 -22.16 -0.01 -19.73
N ARG A 59 -23.32 0.37 -20.29
CA ARG A 59 -24.60 -0.30 -20.00
C ARG A 59 -24.62 -1.76 -20.44
N ALA A 60 -24.04 -2.08 -21.60
CA ALA A 60 -23.92 -3.46 -22.07
C ALA A 60 -23.02 -4.31 -21.15
N LEU A 61 -21.88 -3.76 -20.70
CA LEU A 61 -21.00 -4.43 -19.74
C LEU A 61 -21.69 -4.62 -18.39
N LEU A 62 -22.44 -3.63 -17.91
CA LEU A 62 -23.21 -3.72 -16.66
C LEU A 62 -24.29 -4.81 -16.75
N ALA A 63 -25.06 -4.87 -17.83
CA ALA A 63 -26.07 -5.91 -18.03
C ALA A 63 -25.44 -7.31 -18.05
N THR A 64 -24.29 -7.44 -18.71
CA THR A 64 -23.54 -8.71 -18.76
C THR A 64 -23.02 -9.11 -17.38
N ALA A 65 -22.54 -8.15 -16.57
CA ALA A 65 -22.10 -8.40 -15.20
C ALA A 65 -23.26 -8.81 -14.29
N GLN A 66 -24.44 -8.18 -14.44
CA GLN A 66 -25.64 -8.54 -13.68
C GLN A 66 -26.12 -9.96 -13.99
N ILE A 67 -26.09 -10.37 -15.27
CA ILE A 67 -26.44 -11.74 -15.67
C ILE A 67 -25.47 -12.74 -15.02
N ARG A 68 -24.16 -12.49 -15.07
CA ARG A 68 -23.15 -13.35 -14.43
C ARG A 68 -23.32 -13.44 -12.92
N ALA A 69 -23.67 -12.34 -12.26
CA ALA A 69 -23.96 -12.33 -10.83
C ALA A 69 -25.19 -13.18 -10.49
N ALA A 70 -26.27 -13.05 -11.27
CA ALA A 70 -27.48 -13.87 -11.10
C ALA A 70 -27.21 -15.36 -11.36
N ASP A 71 -26.41 -15.69 -12.37
CA ASP A 71 -26.03 -17.07 -12.66
C ASP A 71 -25.14 -17.65 -11.56
N ALA A 72 -24.18 -16.88 -11.02
CA ALA A 72 -23.38 -17.31 -9.88
C ALA A 72 -24.24 -17.55 -8.63
N GLN A 73 -25.23 -16.68 -8.36
CA GLN A 73 -26.18 -16.88 -7.27
C GLN A 73 -27.04 -18.13 -7.46
N ARG A 74 -27.48 -18.42 -8.70
CA ARG A 74 -28.20 -19.67 -9.02
C ARG A 74 -27.33 -20.90 -8.83
N LEU A 75 -26.07 -20.86 -9.25
CA LEU A 75 -25.11 -21.94 -9.03
C LEU A 75 -24.83 -22.18 -7.54
N LEU A 76 -24.76 -21.11 -6.73
CA LEU A 76 -24.64 -21.24 -5.27
C LEU A 76 -25.91 -21.82 -4.64
N ALA A 77 -27.09 -21.42 -5.12
CA ALA A 77 -28.37 -21.95 -4.64
C ALA A 77 -28.58 -23.42 -5.03
N THR A 78 -28.11 -23.86 -6.22
CA THR A 78 -28.14 -25.28 -6.61
C THR A 78 -27.04 -26.10 -5.94
N ALA A 79 -25.94 -25.47 -5.52
CA ALA A 79 -24.89 -26.12 -4.71
C ALA A 79 -25.20 -26.17 -3.21
N ALA A 80 -26.23 -25.46 -2.72
CA ALA A 80 -26.65 -25.51 -1.33
C ALA A 80 -27.27 -26.87 -0.92
N PRO A 81 -28.15 -27.51 -1.72
CA PRO A 81 -28.65 -28.87 -1.43
C PRO A 81 -27.56 -29.94 -1.36
N GLN A 82 -26.43 -29.77 -2.07
CA GLN A 82 -25.31 -30.71 -2.04
C GLN A 82 -24.51 -30.64 -0.72
N ARG A 83 -24.60 -29.53 0.02
CA ARG A 83 -24.00 -29.41 1.36
C ARG A 83 -24.88 -30.01 2.47
N ASP A 84 -26.15 -30.29 2.18
CA ASP A 84 -27.11 -30.94 3.09
C ASP A 84 -27.21 -32.46 2.91
N MET A 85 -26.46 -33.06 1.97
CA MET A 85 -26.13 -34.49 2.09
C MET A 85 -25.11 -34.64 3.21
N GLY A 86 -25.64 -34.89 4.40
CA GLY A 86 -24.88 -34.96 5.65
C GLY A 86 -23.68 -35.92 5.61
N PRO A 87 -22.66 -35.66 6.46
CA PRO A 87 -21.57 -36.59 6.62
C PRO A 87 -22.10 -37.87 7.26
N THR A 88 -22.09 -38.94 6.47
CA THR A 88 -22.14 -40.30 6.95
C THR A 88 -21.01 -40.50 7.95
N ALA A 89 -21.37 -41.09 9.10
CA ALA A 89 -20.48 -41.35 10.20
C ALA A 89 -19.19 -42.06 9.75
N GLY A 90 -18.07 -41.35 9.83
CA GLY A 90 -16.73 -41.84 9.61
C GLY A 90 -15.79 -41.14 10.59
N ARG A 91 -15.55 -41.82 11.70
CA ARG A 91 -14.52 -41.57 12.72
C ARG A 91 -13.27 -40.89 12.14
N ASP A 92 -12.85 -39.75 12.72
CA ASP A 92 -11.44 -39.39 12.95
C ASP A 92 -11.25 -38.12 13.82
N ALA A 93 -10.30 -38.23 14.74
CA ALA A 93 -9.58 -37.24 15.56
C ALA A 93 -10.15 -35.83 15.79
N SER A 94 -10.61 -35.58 17.02
CA SER A 94 -10.31 -34.37 17.83
C SER A 94 -10.19 -33.00 17.13
N SER A 95 -11.21 -32.58 16.38
CA SER A 95 -11.36 -31.17 16.01
C SER A 95 -11.78 -30.38 17.24
N ARG A 96 -10.85 -29.67 17.88
CA ARG A 96 -11.19 -28.71 18.93
C ARG A 96 -12.17 -27.69 18.34
N PRO A 97 -13.30 -27.38 19.00
CA PRO A 97 -14.21 -26.35 18.51
C PRO A 97 -13.44 -25.04 18.27
N ALA A 98 -13.69 -24.39 17.13
CA ALA A 98 -13.09 -23.10 16.83
C ALA A 98 -13.34 -22.12 17.99
N PRO A 99 -12.31 -21.37 18.45
CA PRO A 99 -12.49 -20.46 19.57
C PRO A 99 -13.58 -19.42 19.27
N GLY A 100 -14.51 -19.23 20.19
CA GLY A 100 -15.51 -18.16 20.08
C GLY A 100 -14.85 -16.78 20.13
N TRP A 101 -15.55 -15.74 19.63
CA TRP A 101 -15.03 -14.37 19.58
C TRP A 101 -14.41 -13.85 20.88
N PRO A 102 -15.00 -14.08 22.08
CA PRO A 102 -14.37 -13.67 23.34
C PRO A 102 -13.02 -14.34 23.59
N ALA A 103 -12.86 -15.61 23.22
CA ALA A 103 -11.60 -16.33 23.37
C ALA A 103 -10.53 -15.78 22.40
N LEU A 104 -10.91 -15.50 21.14
CA LEU A 104 -10.03 -14.86 20.18
C LEU A 104 -9.54 -13.48 20.65
N MET A 105 -10.41 -12.69 21.29
CA MET A 105 -10.00 -11.39 21.86
C MET A 105 -9.00 -11.55 23.01
N LEU A 106 -9.15 -12.57 23.86
CA LEU A 106 -8.20 -12.87 24.93
C LEU A 106 -6.85 -13.31 24.36
N GLU A 107 -6.86 -14.23 23.41
CA GLU A 107 -5.64 -14.68 22.73
C GLU A 107 -4.94 -13.52 22.01
N LEU A 108 -5.70 -12.61 21.39
CA LEU A 108 -5.14 -11.43 20.74
C LEU A 108 -4.51 -10.49 21.76
N ALA A 109 -5.17 -10.28 22.90
CA ALA A 109 -4.62 -9.45 23.97
C ALA A 109 -3.34 -10.06 24.57
N ASP A 110 -3.30 -11.37 24.74
CA ASP A 110 -2.12 -12.09 25.22
C ASP A 110 -0.98 -12.05 24.19
N LEU A 111 -1.30 -12.17 22.90
CA LEU A 111 -0.33 -12.02 21.82
C LEU A 111 0.32 -10.63 21.82
N VAL A 112 -0.50 -9.57 21.93
CA VAL A 112 -0.01 -8.18 21.99
C VAL A 112 0.81 -7.95 23.25
N ARG A 113 0.40 -8.49 24.39
CA ARG A 113 1.17 -8.38 25.64
C ARG A 113 2.50 -9.13 25.55
N GLY A 114 2.49 -10.32 24.95
CA GLY A 114 3.66 -11.17 24.75
C GLY A 114 4.70 -10.59 23.79
N SER A 115 4.32 -9.66 22.90
CA SER A 115 5.26 -9.03 21.96
C SER A 115 6.20 -8.01 22.62
N GLY A 116 5.87 -7.56 23.84
CA GLY A 116 6.59 -6.51 24.57
C GLY A 116 6.04 -5.10 24.30
N LEU A 117 4.91 -4.98 23.59
CA LEU A 117 4.18 -3.72 23.46
C LEU A 117 3.43 -3.41 24.76
N ARG A 118 3.48 -2.15 25.20
CA ARG A 118 2.68 -1.66 26.33
C ARG A 118 1.29 -1.28 25.83
N VAL A 119 0.34 -2.20 26.01
CA VAL A 119 -1.05 -2.01 25.59
C VAL A 119 -1.66 -0.78 26.25
N VAL A 120 -2.25 0.09 25.44
CA VAL A 120 -3.00 1.29 25.86
C VAL A 120 -4.48 1.06 25.66
N SER A 121 -4.89 0.58 24.49
CA SER A 121 -6.25 0.09 24.26
C SER A 121 -6.31 -1.02 23.23
N ILE A 122 -7.29 -1.91 23.40
CA ILE A 122 -7.69 -2.92 22.42
C ILE A 122 -9.20 -2.82 22.32
N GLU A 123 -9.69 -2.32 21.20
CA GLU A 123 -11.09 -1.96 21.01
C GLU A 123 -11.64 -2.65 19.77
N PRO A 124 -12.65 -3.52 19.92
CA PRO A 124 -13.48 -3.94 18.80
C PRO A 124 -14.17 -2.71 18.20
N ARG A 125 -14.01 -2.49 16.89
CA ARG A 125 -14.86 -1.52 16.17
C ARG A 125 -16.29 -2.09 16.14
N ARG A 126 -17.29 -1.21 16.28
CA ARG A 126 -18.70 -1.56 16.55
C ARG A 126 -19.18 -2.77 15.73
N THR A 127 -19.84 -3.69 16.43
CA THR A 127 -20.41 -4.95 15.93
C THR A 127 -21.69 -4.81 15.11
N ASP A 128 -22.24 -3.59 14.97
CA ASP A 128 -23.50 -3.32 14.26
C ASP A 128 -23.35 -3.52 12.73
N ASP A 129 -22.13 -3.38 12.22
CA ASP A 129 -21.77 -3.70 10.85
C ASP A 129 -21.08 -5.07 10.83
N ALA A 130 -21.82 -6.14 11.18
CA ALA A 130 -21.39 -7.47 10.81
C ALA A 130 -21.29 -7.50 9.28
N THR A 131 -20.07 -7.34 8.78
CA THR A 131 -19.80 -7.42 7.35
C THR A 131 -20.29 -8.80 6.90
N PRO A 132 -20.91 -8.95 5.72
CA PRO A 132 -21.52 -10.22 5.28
C PRO A 132 -20.57 -11.42 5.40
N ASP A 133 -19.28 -11.14 5.36
CA ASP A 133 -18.17 -12.09 5.38
C ASP A 133 -17.77 -12.53 6.81
N GLY A 134 -18.47 -12.07 7.86
CA GLY A 134 -18.22 -12.44 9.25
C GLY A 134 -16.99 -11.80 9.89
N ARG A 135 -16.37 -10.83 9.21
CA ARG A 135 -15.20 -10.07 9.65
C ARG A 135 -15.48 -9.27 10.94
N ARG A 136 -14.47 -9.21 11.83
CA ARG A 136 -14.46 -8.40 13.04
C ARG A 136 -13.21 -7.54 13.07
N THR A 137 -13.38 -6.23 13.08
CA THR A 137 -12.25 -5.28 13.10
C THR A 137 -11.88 -4.92 14.53
N VAL A 138 -10.59 -4.96 14.86
CA VAL A 138 -10.03 -4.60 16.15
C VAL A 138 -9.02 -3.48 15.95
N ARG A 139 -9.10 -2.45 16.78
CA ARG A 139 -8.12 -1.38 16.88
C ARG A 139 -7.24 -1.62 18.09
N ILE A 140 -5.93 -1.60 17.89
CA ILE A 140 -4.92 -1.80 18.93
C ILE A 140 -4.09 -0.52 19.01
N VAL A 141 -4.01 0.05 20.20
CA VAL A 141 -3.10 1.16 20.51
C VAL A 141 -2.13 0.68 21.58
N ALA A 142 -0.84 0.82 21.32
CA ALA A 142 0.19 0.44 22.26
C ALA A 142 1.42 1.35 22.16
N ASP A 143 2.23 1.40 23.21
CA ASP A 143 3.53 2.06 23.22
C ASP A 143 4.64 1.01 23.10
N GLY A 144 5.65 1.25 22.27
CA GLY A 144 6.81 0.38 22.18
C GLY A 144 7.74 0.67 21.01
N GLY A 145 8.73 -0.18 20.84
CA GLY A 145 9.71 -0.10 19.75
C GLY A 145 9.33 -0.98 18.56
N PHE A 146 10.00 -0.74 17.44
CA PHE A 146 9.86 -1.55 16.23
C PHE A 146 10.11 -3.06 16.44
N PRO A 147 11.06 -3.52 17.29
CA PRO A 147 11.24 -4.96 17.54
C PRO A 147 10.00 -5.62 18.17
N ALA A 148 9.30 -4.92 19.07
CA ALA A 148 8.07 -5.44 19.67
C ALA A 148 6.91 -5.51 18.66
N LEU A 149 6.89 -4.59 17.69
CA LEU A 149 5.96 -4.63 16.58
C LEU A 149 6.25 -5.79 15.61
N LEU A 150 7.51 -6.06 15.28
CA LEU A 150 7.89 -7.21 14.45
C LEU A 150 7.52 -8.54 15.11
N ARG A 151 7.77 -8.68 16.43
CA ARG A 151 7.32 -9.85 17.19
C ARG A 151 5.81 -10.03 17.17
N LEU A 152 5.04 -8.93 17.28
CA LEU A 152 3.58 -8.98 17.14
C LEU A 152 3.20 -9.50 15.76
N MET A 153 3.78 -8.94 14.69
CA MET A 153 3.50 -9.35 13.32
C MET A 153 3.80 -10.83 13.06
N GLY A 154 4.94 -11.33 13.55
CA GLY A 154 5.27 -12.76 13.51
C GLY A 154 4.29 -13.62 14.34
N GLY A 155 3.87 -13.12 15.49
CA GLY A 155 2.88 -13.78 16.35
C GLY A 155 1.49 -13.91 15.70
N LEU A 156 1.07 -12.94 14.88
CA LEU A 156 -0.21 -13.02 14.16
C LEU A 156 -0.22 -14.19 13.18
N ALA A 157 0.94 -14.57 12.63
CA ALA A 157 1.08 -15.75 11.78
C ALA A 157 0.90 -17.08 12.53
N SER A 158 0.77 -17.07 13.87
CA SER A 158 0.43 -18.23 14.71
C SER A 158 -0.98 -18.15 15.31
N PHE A 159 -1.74 -17.10 15.00
CA PHE A 159 -3.08 -16.89 15.53
C PHE A 159 -4.07 -17.97 15.01
N PRO A 160 -5.05 -18.43 15.82
CA PRO A 160 -5.94 -19.54 15.45
C PRO A 160 -6.97 -19.20 14.37
N ALA A 161 -7.19 -17.91 14.10
CA ALA A 161 -8.06 -17.42 13.03
C ALA A 161 -7.26 -16.65 11.98
N LEU A 162 -7.81 -16.49 10.78
CA LEU A 162 -7.22 -15.58 9.80
C LEU A 162 -7.28 -14.15 10.32
N VAL A 163 -6.11 -13.52 10.34
CA VAL A 163 -5.91 -12.16 10.77
C VAL A 163 -5.21 -11.36 9.70
N VAL A 164 -5.81 -10.23 9.31
CA VAL A 164 -5.30 -9.35 8.26
C VAL A 164 -5.07 -7.97 8.86
N PRO A 165 -3.82 -7.51 8.98
CA PRO A 165 -3.53 -6.10 9.30
C PRO A 165 -4.02 -5.21 8.17
N SER A 166 -4.91 -4.26 8.46
CA SER A 166 -5.53 -3.37 7.46
C SER A 166 -5.11 -1.91 7.59
N GLY A 167 -4.48 -1.53 8.70
CA GLY A 167 -3.88 -0.22 8.87
C GLY A 167 -2.80 -0.23 9.96
N LEU A 168 -1.74 0.54 9.74
CA LEU A 168 -0.66 0.73 10.70
C LEU A 168 -0.21 2.18 10.68
N HIS A 169 -0.20 2.81 11.86
CA HIS A 169 0.32 4.14 12.08
C HIS A 169 1.30 4.12 13.24
N ILE A 170 2.47 4.75 13.06
CA ILE A 170 3.53 4.80 14.06
C ILE A 170 3.92 6.26 14.24
N GLU A 171 3.74 6.76 15.45
CA GLU A 171 4.14 8.11 15.85
C GLU A 171 5.32 8.00 16.83
N ARG A 172 6.44 8.65 16.52
CA ARG A 172 7.60 8.70 17.42
C ARG A 172 7.32 9.74 18.51
N LYS A 173 7.10 9.28 19.74
CA LYS A 173 6.94 10.13 20.93
C LYS A 173 7.99 9.76 21.96
N ALA A 174 8.63 10.71 22.63
CA ALA A 174 9.50 10.36 23.75
C ALA A 174 8.62 9.94 24.96
N PRO A 175 8.95 8.85 25.69
CA PRO A 175 10.14 8.00 25.57
C PRO A 175 9.99 6.76 24.67
N ALA A 176 8.80 6.48 24.12
CA ALA A 176 8.53 5.30 23.27
C ALA A 176 7.56 5.62 22.12
N SER A 177 7.71 4.93 20.97
CA SER A 177 6.84 5.15 19.82
C SER A 177 5.42 4.67 20.12
N ARG A 178 4.43 5.46 19.74
CA ARG A 178 3.01 5.09 19.76
C ARG A 178 2.71 4.31 18.48
N VAL A 179 2.16 3.11 18.64
CA VAL A 179 1.69 2.27 17.54
C VAL A 179 0.18 2.20 17.60
N GLU A 180 -0.46 2.57 16.49
CA GLU A 180 -1.88 2.33 16.26
C GLU A 180 -2.03 1.37 15.09
N MET A 181 -2.69 0.24 15.32
CA MET A 181 -2.90 -0.80 14.33
C MET A 181 -4.38 -1.14 14.24
N THR A 182 -4.88 -1.33 13.02
CA THR A 182 -6.20 -1.88 12.76
C THR A 182 -6.03 -3.26 12.14
N ILE A 183 -6.76 -4.22 12.68
CA ILE A 183 -6.68 -5.63 12.32
C ILE A 183 -8.08 -6.15 12.00
N ASP A 184 -8.20 -6.92 10.93
CA ASP A 184 -9.41 -7.64 10.56
C ASP A 184 -9.27 -9.11 10.89
N VAL A 185 -10.13 -9.61 11.77
CA VAL A 185 -10.18 -11.00 12.20
C VAL A 185 -11.36 -11.68 11.50
N PHE A 186 -11.14 -12.88 10.97
CA PHE A 186 -12.17 -13.69 10.32
C PHE A 186 -12.38 -14.99 11.12
N PRO A 187 -13.27 -15.00 12.13
CA PRO A 187 -13.42 -16.13 13.06
C PRO A 187 -13.81 -17.44 12.37
N ALA A 188 -14.58 -17.37 11.28
CA ALA A 188 -14.99 -18.53 10.50
C ALA A 188 -13.84 -19.17 9.71
N LEU A 189 -12.75 -18.42 9.49
CA LEU A 189 -11.54 -18.90 8.81
C LEU A 189 -10.51 -19.30 9.85
N SER A 190 -10.83 -20.36 10.59
CA SER A 190 -9.90 -20.98 11.51
C SER A 190 -8.80 -21.71 10.74
N ARG A 191 -7.57 -21.68 11.25
CA ARG A 191 -6.45 -22.41 10.65
C ARG A 191 -6.80 -23.90 10.63
N ALA A 192 -6.95 -24.48 9.44
CA ALA A 192 -6.95 -25.92 9.29
C ALA A 192 -5.55 -26.40 9.71
N TRP A 193 -5.51 -27.26 10.73
CA TRP A 193 -4.27 -27.89 11.18
C TRP A 193 -3.59 -28.55 9.99
N VAL A 194 -2.48 -27.98 9.54
CA VAL A 194 -1.60 -28.65 8.58
C VAL A 194 -0.85 -29.70 9.40
N PRO A 195 -0.89 -31.00 9.03
CA PRO A 195 -0.16 -32.03 9.74
C PRO A 195 1.31 -31.64 9.86
N ASP A 196 1.83 -31.76 11.07
CA ASP A 196 3.21 -31.49 11.45
C ASP A 196 4.17 -32.12 10.41
N GLY A 197 4.97 -31.27 9.76
CA GLY A 197 5.85 -31.67 8.64
C GLY A 197 5.94 -30.67 7.48
N ALA A 198 5.02 -29.70 7.38
CA ALA A 198 5.06 -28.63 6.36
C ALA A 198 5.28 -27.21 6.94
N GLU A 199 5.50 -27.09 8.25
CA GLU A 199 5.71 -25.81 8.95
C GLU A 199 7.15 -25.26 8.81
N ALA A 200 8.10 -26.06 8.34
CA ALA A 200 9.52 -25.66 8.28
C ALA A 200 9.90 -24.77 7.07
N VAL A 201 8.95 -24.44 6.16
CA VAL A 201 9.29 -23.73 4.91
C VAL A 201 8.86 -22.25 4.90
N LEU A 202 7.96 -21.84 5.81
CA LEU A 202 7.50 -20.44 5.90
C LEU A 202 7.90 -19.72 7.19
N ALA A 203 8.34 -20.45 8.21
CA ALA A 203 9.22 -19.87 9.21
C ALA A 203 10.58 -19.71 8.52
N GLY A 204 10.78 -18.57 7.86
CA GLY A 204 12.14 -18.13 7.56
C GLY A 204 12.93 -18.32 8.84
N THR A 205 14.02 -19.10 8.75
CA THR A 205 15.09 -19.10 9.75
C THR A 205 15.24 -17.68 10.28
N PRO A 206 15.47 -17.45 11.59
CA PRO A 206 15.75 -16.11 12.09
C PRO A 206 16.89 -15.57 11.23
N SER A 207 16.53 -14.80 10.22
CA SER A 207 17.45 -14.02 9.43
C SER A 207 17.99 -13.08 10.48
N ASP A 208 19.31 -12.97 10.55
CA ASP A 208 19.95 -11.83 11.18
C ASP A 208 19.26 -10.58 10.65
N ASP A 209 18.27 -10.12 11.41
CA ASP A 209 17.63 -8.86 11.20
C ASP A 209 18.63 -7.87 11.78
N PRO A 210 19.29 -7.03 10.95
CA PRO A 210 20.25 -6.06 11.46
C PRO A 210 19.59 -5.03 12.42
N PHE A 211 18.26 -5.07 12.58
CA PHE A 211 17.49 -4.28 13.53
C PHE A 211 16.93 -5.11 14.71
N GLY A 212 17.16 -6.42 14.72
CA GLY A 212 16.45 -7.42 15.54
C GLY A 212 17.06 -7.71 16.91
N ASP A 213 18.35 -7.43 17.12
CA ASP A 213 19.01 -7.65 18.41
C ASP A 213 19.47 -6.34 19.06
N ALA A 214 18.50 -5.55 19.49
CA ALA A 214 18.69 -4.70 20.66
C ALA A 214 18.35 -5.53 21.91
N GLY A 215 19.10 -6.60 22.12
CA GLY A 215 19.23 -7.22 23.43
C GLY A 215 19.57 -6.15 24.46
N SER A 216 19.11 -6.35 25.70
CA SER A 216 19.43 -5.49 26.85
C SER A 216 20.90 -5.07 26.82
N PRO A 217 21.27 -3.88 27.34
CA PRO A 217 22.67 -3.49 27.46
C PRO A 217 23.33 -4.44 28.47
N MET A 218 23.73 -5.61 28.00
CA MET A 218 24.93 -6.24 28.49
C MET A 218 25.97 -5.17 28.25
N VAL A 219 26.46 -4.62 29.37
CA VAL A 219 27.70 -3.88 29.42
C VAL A 219 28.73 -4.80 28.77
N ALA A 220 28.87 -4.68 27.45
CA ALA A 220 30.01 -5.19 26.74
C ALA A 220 31.14 -4.32 27.26
N ASP A 221 31.89 -4.89 28.19
CA ASP A 221 33.09 -4.34 28.81
C ASP A 221 34.25 -4.24 27.80
N ASP A 222 33.92 -3.96 26.54
CA ASP A 222 34.87 -3.76 25.45
C ASP A 222 34.32 -2.67 24.53
N MET A 223 34.50 -1.41 24.96
CA MET A 223 34.39 -0.21 24.09
C MET A 223 35.54 -0.22 23.05
N THR A 224 35.70 -1.32 22.33
CA THR A 224 36.57 -1.39 21.17
C THR A 224 35.85 -0.75 19.99
N PRO A 225 36.38 0.34 19.42
CA PRO A 225 35.75 1.00 18.30
C PRO A 225 35.69 0.07 17.09
N ARG A 226 34.54 0.02 16.40
CA ARG A 226 34.33 -0.80 15.20
C ARG A 226 34.36 0.05 13.94
N LEU A 227 34.84 -0.51 12.84
CA LEU A 227 34.83 0.15 11.53
C LEU A 227 33.47 -0.08 10.86
N ALA A 228 32.64 0.96 10.80
CA ALA A 228 31.29 0.91 10.25
C ALA A 228 31.26 1.09 8.71
N GLY A 229 32.31 1.67 8.13
CA GLY A 229 32.43 1.79 6.69
C GLY A 229 33.59 2.65 6.21
N THR A 230 33.82 2.64 4.91
CA THR A 230 34.84 3.47 4.25
C THR A 230 34.27 4.09 2.99
N ILE A 231 34.55 5.36 2.72
CA ILE A 231 34.25 6.03 1.45
C ILE A 231 35.58 6.50 0.86
N ARG A 232 35.79 6.25 -0.44
CA ARG A 232 37.02 6.64 -1.12
C ARG A 232 36.73 7.21 -2.50
N ASP A 233 37.42 8.29 -2.81
CA ASP A 233 37.67 8.79 -4.16
C ASP A 233 39.15 8.52 -4.51
N GLY A 234 39.54 8.60 -5.78
CA GLY A 234 40.89 8.28 -6.26
C GLY A 234 42.03 9.01 -5.52
N ARG A 235 41.74 10.11 -4.82
CA ARG A 235 42.69 10.91 -4.05
C ARG A 235 42.39 11.06 -2.55
N THR A 236 41.19 10.69 -2.09
CA THR A 236 40.75 10.93 -0.70
C THR A 236 40.04 9.71 -0.15
N GLY A 237 40.25 9.40 1.13
CA GLY A 237 39.55 8.33 1.83
C GLY A 237 38.98 8.86 3.14
N LEU A 238 37.84 8.33 3.57
CA LEU A 238 37.22 8.58 4.85
C LEU A 238 36.82 7.25 5.47
N ALA A 239 37.13 7.08 6.75
CA ALA A 239 36.75 5.92 7.55
C ALA A 239 35.69 6.36 8.55
N LEU A 240 34.61 5.61 8.66
CA LEU A 240 33.57 5.82 9.65
C LEU A 240 33.76 4.82 10.78
N PHE A 241 34.10 5.30 11.97
CA PHE A 241 34.18 4.50 13.17
C PHE A 241 32.96 4.70 14.04
N ASP A 242 32.51 3.62 14.66
CA ASP A 242 31.48 3.62 15.68
C ASP A 242 32.13 3.30 17.03
N ALA A 243 31.97 4.23 17.98
CA ALA A 243 32.57 4.13 19.31
C ALA A 243 31.81 3.18 20.25
N GLY A 244 30.68 2.60 19.81
CA GLY A 244 29.86 1.67 20.59
C GLY A 244 28.87 2.35 21.55
N ASP A 245 28.99 3.66 21.75
CA ASP A 245 28.06 4.51 22.51
C ASP A 245 26.98 5.17 21.61
N GLY A 246 26.94 4.81 20.33
CA GLY A 246 26.07 5.40 19.32
C GLY A 246 26.63 6.66 18.66
N ALA A 247 27.84 7.11 19.03
CA ALA A 247 28.55 8.17 18.34
C ALA A 247 29.37 7.61 17.17
N PHE A 248 29.26 8.28 16.02
CA PHE A 248 30.04 7.98 14.83
C PHE A 248 31.07 9.08 14.57
N ALA A 249 32.29 8.70 14.21
CA ALA A 249 33.37 9.61 13.84
C ALA A 249 33.86 9.30 12.42
N ALA A 250 33.82 10.30 11.54
CA ALA A 250 34.44 10.23 10.22
C ALA A 250 35.88 10.74 10.33
N VAL A 251 36.85 9.95 9.87
CA VAL A 251 38.28 10.20 10.05
C VAL A 251 39.03 9.98 8.74
N ALA A 252 39.84 10.95 8.34
CA ALA A 252 40.69 10.88 7.14
C ALA A 252 42.08 10.29 7.45
N PRO A 253 42.85 9.83 6.43
CA PRO A 253 44.24 9.44 6.61
C PRO A 253 45.04 10.58 7.23
N GLY A 254 45.78 10.27 8.28
CA GLY A 254 46.56 11.22 9.07
C GLY A 254 45.81 11.84 10.25
N GLU A 255 44.48 11.68 10.36
CA GLU A 255 43.72 12.19 11.50
C GLU A 255 43.76 11.24 12.70
N VAL A 256 43.53 11.80 13.88
CA VAL A 256 43.56 11.09 15.16
C VAL A 256 42.17 10.57 15.50
N PHE A 257 42.09 9.32 15.91
CA PHE A 257 40.89 8.67 16.40
C PHE A 257 41.20 8.01 17.75
N GLY A 258 40.64 8.56 18.83
CA GLY A 258 41.01 8.20 20.20
C GLY A 258 42.51 8.43 20.46
N LEU A 259 43.23 7.35 20.82
CA LEU A 259 44.68 7.36 21.02
C LEU A 259 45.47 6.87 19.79
N SER A 260 44.81 6.70 18.65
CA SER A 260 45.36 6.11 17.43
C SER A 260 45.36 7.11 16.28
N ARG A 261 46.23 6.93 15.28
CA ARG A 261 46.22 7.74 14.05
C ARG A 261 45.91 6.86 12.85
N VAL A 262 44.99 7.29 11.98
CA VAL A 262 44.70 6.57 10.74
C VAL A 262 45.87 6.71 9.77
N VAL A 263 46.40 5.60 9.27
CA VAL A 263 47.57 5.56 8.38
C VAL A 263 47.14 5.33 6.93
N SER A 264 46.25 4.36 6.70
CA SER A 264 45.72 4.05 5.36
C SER A 264 44.27 3.64 5.42
N ILE A 265 43.53 3.95 4.35
CA ILE A 265 42.14 3.56 4.15
C ILE A 265 42.07 2.81 2.81
N ASP A 266 41.78 1.52 2.90
CA ASP A 266 41.59 0.60 1.79
C ASP A 266 40.09 0.28 1.62
N ALA A 267 39.71 -0.35 0.51
CA ALA A 267 38.30 -0.54 0.10
C ALA A 267 37.44 -1.37 1.08
N GLY A 268 38.03 -1.98 2.10
CA GLY A 268 37.31 -2.70 3.16
C GLY A 268 38.12 -2.81 4.45
N ALA A 269 39.18 -2.01 4.61
CA ALA A 269 40.02 -2.06 5.79
C ALA A 269 40.68 -0.71 6.07
N VAL A 270 40.93 -0.42 7.34
CA VAL A 270 41.62 0.78 7.80
C VAL A 270 42.77 0.38 8.69
N THR A 271 43.96 0.87 8.36
CA THR A 271 45.16 0.66 9.19
C THR A 271 45.32 1.87 10.10
N VAL A 272 45.39 1.64 11.41
CA VAL A 272 45.70 2.67 12.41
C VAL A 272 47.02 2.38 13.09
N ALA A 273 47.78 3.42 13.38
CA ALA A 273 48.98 3.35 14.22
C ALA A 273 48.56 3.63 15.67
N THR A 274 48.89 2.69 16.56
CA THR A 274 48.71 2.82 18.00
C THR A 274 50.08 2.80 18.70
N ALA A 275 50.16 3.20 19.96
CA ALA A 275 51.39 3.09 20.76
C ALA A 275 51.92 1.64 20.86
N GLY A 276 51.05 0.64 20.71
CA GLY A 276 51.39 -0.79 20.71
C GLY A 276 51.67 -1.38 19.32
N GLY A 277 51.74 -0.56 18.27
CA GLY A 277 51.96 -1.00 16.89
C GLY A 277 50.77 -0.75 15.96
N ALA A 278 50.93 -1.10 14.68
CA ALA A 278 49.89 -0.95 13.68
C ALA A 278 48.78 -2.00 13.89
N ARG A 279 47.53 -1.54 13.90
CA ARG A 279 46.34 -2.41 13.95
C ARG A 279 45.50 -2.20 12.70
N ARG A 280 44.97 -3.29 12.16
CA ARG A 280 44.10 -3.28 10.99
C ARG A 280 42.67 -3.54 11.42
N PHE A 281 41.78 -2.61 11.13
CA PHE A 281 40.34 -2.76 11.24
C PHE A 281 39.80 -3.19 9.89
N VAL A 282 38.95 -4.20 9.86
CA VAL A 282 38.20 -4.62 8.65
C VAL A 282 36.77 -4.14 8.85
N VAL A 283 36.10 -3.77 7.76
CA VAL A 283 34.66 -3.47 7.84
C VAL A 283 33.98 -4.72 8.37
N ASP A 284 33.25 -4.58 9.46
CA ASP A 284 32.50 -5.71 10.00
C ASP A 284 31.34 -5.99 9.04
N ASP A 285 31.46 -7.09 8.27
CA ASP A 285 30.42 -7.54 7.34
C ASP A 285 29.21 -8.16 8.08
N GLY A 286 29.17 -8.09 9.41
CA GLY A 286 28.09 -8.63 10.22
C GLY A 286 28.04 -10.15 10.18
N GLY A 287 29.21 -10.80 10.26
CA GLY A 287 29.33 -12.25 10.48
C GLY A 287 28.66 -13.14 9.43
N ARG A 288 29.38 -13.46 8.34
CA ARG A 288 29.18 -14.75 7.66
C ARG A 288 30.16 -15.76 8.24
N SER A 289 29.67 -16.62 9.12
CA SER A 289 30.30 -17.90 9.48
C SER A 289 29.28 -19.01 9.40
#